data_AF-A0A2N6K361-F1
#
_entry.id   AF-A0A2N6K361-F1
#
_cell.length_a   1.000
_cell.length_b   1.000
_cell.length_c   1.000
_cell.angle_alpha   90.00
_cell.angle_beta   90.00
_cell.angle_gamma   90.00
#
_symmetry.space_group_name_H-M   'P 1'
#
loop_
_entity.id
_entity.type
_entity.pdbx_description
1 polymer ?
#
loop_
_entity_poly.entity_id
_entity_poly.type
_entity_poly.pdbx_seq_one_letter_code
_entity_poly.pdbx_strand_id
1 'polypeptide(L)'
;MIKHYILSLNPTAKHDWDRCILRDPLTAKRPDIAKLVAEAVGADTGSYLVSVNIEVKVLEQATVVQAEQLSLNVSEVNEKPQLREVA
;
A
#
# COMPACT_ATOMS: atom_id res chain seq x y z
N MET A 1 -18.73 -4.25 16.43
CA MET A 1 -18.85 -3.38 15.23
C MET A 1 -18.06 -4.02 14.10
N ILE A 2 -18.63 -4.09 12.89
CA ILE A 2 -17.93 -4.59 11.71
C ILE A 2 -17.14 -3.41 11.10
N LYS A 3 -15.81 -3.53 10.99
CA LYS A 3 -14.96 -2.55 10.29
C LYS A 3 -14.54 -3.14 8.95
N HIS A 4 -14.69 -2.36 7.89
CA HIS A 4 -14.28 -2.74 6.54
C HIS A 4 -12.92 -2.13 6.23
N TYR A 5 -12.08 -2.88 5.53
CA TYR A 5 -10.76 -2.45 5.08
C TYR A 5 -10.55 -2.81 3.63
N ILE A 6 -9.78 -1.98 2.94
CA ILE A 6 -9.26 -2.29 1.61
C ILE A 6 -7.94 -3.03 1.79
N LEU A 7 -7.87 -4.25 1.26
CA LEU A 7 -6.66 -5.06 1.22
C LEU A 7 -6.02 -4.96 -0.17
N SER A 8 -4.78 -4.48 -0.22
CA SER A 8 -3.95 -4.51 -1.42
C SER A 8 -2.84 -5.54 -1.24
N LEU A 9 -2.81 -6.53 -2.13
CA LEU A 9 -1.77 -7.55 -2.17
C LEU A 9 -0.89 -7.31 -3.40
N ASN A 10 0.41 -7.18 -3.18
CA ASN A 10 1.40 -7.10 -4.25
C ASN A 10 2.44 -8.22 -4.07
N PRO A 11 2.23 -9.40 -4.69
CA PRO A 11 3.12 -10.54 -4.48
C PRO A 11 4.54 -10.30 -5.03
N THR A 12 4.72 -9.37 -5.97
CA THR A 12 6.03 -9.04 -6.57
C THR A 12 6.78 -7.93 -5.85
N ALA A 13 6.22 -7.37 -4.77
CA ALA A 13 6.88 -6.30 -4.04
C ALA A 13 8.18 -6.77 -3.38
N LYS A 14 9.21 -5.92 -3.48
CA LYS A 14 10.57 -6.18 -2.94
C LYS A 14 10.61 -6.23 -1.41
N HIS A 15 9.73 -5.47 -0.76
CA HIS A 15 9.69 -5.38 0.70
C HIS A 15 8.40 -5.98 1.23
N ASP A 16 8.49 -6.75 2.33
CA ASP A 16 7.31 -7.39 2.94
C ASP A 16 6.24 -6.39 3.37
N TRP A 17 6.61 -5.15 3.71
CA TRP A 17 5.66 -4.10 4.09
C TRP A 17 4.82 -3.57 2.91
N ASP A 18 5.27 -3.77 1.67
CA ASP A 18 4.52 -3.45 0.44
C ASP A 18 3.72 -4.64 -0.09
N ARG A 19 4.01 -5.86 0.36
CA ARG A 19 3.34 -7.08 -0.14
C ARG A 19 1.89 -7.16 0.31
N CYS A 20 1.57 -6.62 1.48
CA CYS A 20 0.25 -6.64 2.07
C CYS A 20 -0.04 -5.32 2.78
N ILE A 21 -0.97 -4.53 2.23
CA ILE A 21 -1.34 -3.23 2.75
C ILE A 21 -2.84 -3.23 3.07
N LEU A 22 -3.18 -2.97 4.33
CA LEU A 22 -4.54 -2.70 4.78
C LEU A 22 -4.76 -1.19 4.89
N ARG A 23 -5.88 -0.69 4.38
CA ARG A 23 -6.27 0.72 4.48
C ARG A 23 -7.72 0.87 4.87
N ASP A 24 -8.01 1.91 5.63
CA ASP A 24 -9.38 2.35 5.89
C ASP A 24 -10.00 2.91 4.59
N PRO A 25 -11.22 2.49 4.23
CA PRO A 25 -11.84 2.85 2.95
C PRO A 25 -12.18 4.34 2.84
N LEU A 26 -12.39 5.03 3.97
CA LEU A 26 -12.77 6.43 3.99
C LEU A 26 -11.54 7.35 4.12
N THR A 27 -10.60 6.99 4.98
CA THR A 27 -9.44 7.83 5.30
C THR A 27 -8.16 7.46 4.55
N ALA A 28 -8.14 6.31 3.86
CA ALA A 28 -6.97 5.72 3.20
C ALA A 28 -5.75 5.47 4.13
N LYS A 29 -5.90 5.69 5.43
CA LYS A 29 -4.87 5.49 6.44
C LYS A 29 -4.71 4.01 6.76
N ARG A 30 -3.49 3.62 7.14
CA ARG A 30 -3.22 2.28 7.65
C ARG A 30 -3.89 2.14 9.02
N PRO A 31 -4.73 1.11 9.25
CA PRO A 31 -5.31 0.88 10.55
C PRO A 31 -4.22 0.44 11.55
N ASP A 32 -4.31 0.97 12.77
CA ASP A 32 -3.48 0.55 13.88
C ASP A 32 -4.17 -0.59 14.63
N ILE A 33 -3.88 -1.82 14.24
CA ILE A 33 -4.47 -3.02 14.85
C ILE A 33 -4.07 -3.14 16.32
N ALA A 34 -2.85 -2.74 16.69
CA ALA A 34 -2.40 -2.79 18.07
C ALA A 34 -3.25 -1.86 18.95
N LYS A 35 -3.55 -0.65 18.45
CA LYS A 35 -4.46 0.28 19.13
C LYS A 35 -5.87 -0.30 19.28
N LEU A 36 -6.40 -0.98 18.25
CA LEU A 36 -7.73 -1.62 18.34
C LEU A 36 -7.77 -2.73 19.39
N VAL A 37 -6.71 -3.53 19.49
CA VAL A 37 -6.61 -4.56 20.53
C VAL A 37 -6.50 -3.92 21.91
N ALA A 38 -5.69 -2.87 22.07
CA ALA A 38 -5.58 -2.14 23.33
C ALA A 38 -6.92 -1.53 23.76
N GLU A 39 -7.65 -0.90 22.85
CA GLU A 39 -8.99 -0.35 23.10
C GLU A 39 -10.00 -1.43 23.54
N ALA A 40 -9.87 -2.66 23.03
CA ALA A 40 -10.75 -3.77 23.40
C ALA A 40 -10.39 -4.40 24.75
N VAL A 41 -9.11 -4.43 25.12
CA VAL A 41 -8.62 -4.99 26.40
C VAL A 41 -8.87 -4.03 27.56
N GLY A 42 -8.75 -2.72 27.33
CA GLY A 42 -8.91 -1.68 28.34
C GLY A 42 -7.62 -0.90 28.62
N ALA A 43 -7.71 0.10 29.51
CA ALA A 43 -6.65 1.07 29.78
C ALA A 43 -5.76 0.73 30.99
N ASP A 44 -6.02 -0.40 31.65
CA ASP A 44 -5.29 -0.78 32.86
C ASP A 44 -3.88 -1.27 32.52
N THR A 45 -2.90 -0.78 33.29
CA THR A 45 -1.49 -1.15 33.09
C THR A 45 -1.27 -2.60 33.52
N GLY A 46 -0.69 -3.42 32.64
CA GLY A 46 -0.38 -4.81 32.95
C GLY A 46 0.01 -5.63 31.72
N SER A 47 0.30 -6.90 31.94
CA SER A 47 0.51 -7.88 30.87
C SER A 47 -0.71 -8.78 30.77
N TYR A 48 -1.26 -8.91 29.57
CA TYR A 48 -2.48 -9.68 29.32
C TYR A 48 -2.17 -10.80 28.33
N LEU A 49 -2.62 -12.01 28.65
CA LEU A 49 -2.74 -13.06 27.65
C LEU A 49 -4.08 -12.87 26.93
N VAL A 50 -4.02 -12.55 25.64
CA VAL A 50 -5.22 -12.25 24.84
C VAL A 50 -5.38 -13.28 23.73
N SER A 51 -6.62 -13.70 23.49
CA SER A 51 -6.98 -14.49 22.32
C SER A 51 -7.53 -13.55 21.26
N VAL A 52 -6.93 -13.56 20.07
CA VAL A 52 -7.33 -12.70 18.95
C VAL A 52 -7.79 -13.60 17.80
N ASN A 53 -9.06 -13.44 17.41
CA ASN A 53 -9.63 -14.10 16.24
C ASN A 53 -9.82 -13.08 15.11
N ILE A 54 -9.28 -13.36 13.93
CA ILE A 54 -9.40 -12.50 12.75
C ILE A 54 -10.14 -13.28 11.68
N GLU A 55 -11.34 -12.83 11.33
CA GLU A 55 -12.12 -13.37 10.22
C GLU A 55 -12.08 -12.39 9.04
N VAL A 56 -11.69 -12.88 7.86
CA VAL A 56 -11.62 -12.07 6.64
C VAL A 56 -12.67 -12.57 5.66
N LYS A 57 -13.60 -11.69 5.29
CA LYS A 57 -14.60 -11.93 4.25
C LYS A 57 -14.32 -11.01 3.06
N VAL A 58 -13.99 -11.60 1.91
CA VAL A 58 -13.83 -10.83 0.66
C VAL A 58 -15.22 -10.40 0.20
N LEU A 59 -15.45 -9.08 0.14
CA LEU A 59 -16.70 -8.51 -0.33
C LEU A 59 -16.67 -8.27 -1.83
N GLU A 60 -15.53 -7.77 -2.34
CA GLU A 60 -15.34 -7.44 -3.74
C GLU A 60 -13.86 -7.63 -4.10
N GLN A 61 -13.58 -8.05 -5.34
CA GLN A 61 -12.24 -8.17 -5.88
C GLN A 61 -12.16 -7.33 -7.16
N ALA A 62 -11.43 -6.22 -7.11
CA ALA A 62 -11.18 -5.41 -8.29
C ALA A 62 -10.16 -6.10 -9.20
N THR A 63 -10.45 -6.17 -10.49
CA THR A 63 -9.51 -6.64 -11.50
C THR A 63 -8.36 -5.64 -11.61
N VAL A 64 -7.14 -6.07 -11.34
CA VAL A 64 -5.96 -5.22 -11.55
C VAL A 64 -5.76 -5.10 -13.05
N VAL A 65 -6.18 -3.97 -13.64
CA VAL A 65 -5.75 -3.60 -14.99
C VAL A 65 -4.24 -3.39 -14.88
N GLN A 66 -3.45 -4.38 -15.28
CA GLN A 66 -2.03 -4.19 -15.50
C GLN A 66 -1.94 -3.13 -16.59
N ALA A 67 -1.58 -1.91 -16.22
CA ALA A 67 -1.19 -0.92 -17.21
C ALA A 67 0.01 -1.52 -17.93
N GLU A 68 -0.21 -2.04 -19.14
CA GLU A 68 0.83 -2.38 -20.09
C GLU A 68 1.81 -1.21 -20.09
N GLN A 69 3.02 -1.47 -19.61
CA GLN A 69 4.10 -0.50 -19.65
C GLN A 69 4.34 -0.21 -21.13
N LEU A 70 3.79 0.90 -21.62
CA LEU A 70 4.14 1.50 -22.90
C LEU A 70 5.64 1.80 -22.85
N SER A 71 6.44 0.86 -23.38
CA SER A 71 7.86 1.01 -23.60
C SER A 71 8.07 2.09 -24.66
N LEU A 72 8.19 3.34 -24.23
CA LEU A 72 8.60 4.43 -25.07
C LEU A 72 10.09 4.21 -25.44
N ASN A 73 10.33 3.62 -26.61
CA ASN A 73 11.63 3.62 -27.25
C ASN A 73 11.97 5.06 -27.65
N VAL A 74 12.69 5.77 -26.79
CA VAL A 74 13.28 7.06 -27.13
C VAL A 74 14.56 6.77 -27.91
N SER A 75 14.47 6.76 -29.23
CA SER A 75 15.64 6.77 -30.10
C SER A 75 16.38 8.10 -29.89
N GLU A 76 17.59 8.03 -29.35
CA GLU A 76 18.51 9.14 -29.17
C GLU A 76 18.82 9.81 -30.53
N VAL A 77 18.23 10.97 -30.78
CA VAL A 77 18.66 11.86 -31.87
C VAL A 77 19.80 12.72 -31.34
N ASN A 78 21.01 12.36 -31.78
CA ASN A 78 22.26 13.06 -31.54
C ASN A 78 22.25 14.43 -32.24
N GLU A 79 21.94 15.51 -31.50
CA GLU A 79 22.09 16.89 -31.98
C GLU A 79 23.29 17.56 -31.31
N LYS A 80 24.36 17.69 -32.11
CA LYS A 80 25.63 18.35 -31.80
C LYS A 80 25.39 19.87 -31.58
N PRO A 81 25.82 20.51 -30.48
CA PRO A 81 25.65 21.95 -30.31
C PRO A 81 26.62 22.70 -31.23
N GLN A 82 26.07 23.49 -32.16
CA GLN A 82 26.83 24.44 -32.98
C GLN A 82 27.18 25.68 -32.15
N LEU A 83 28.49 25.93 -32.04
CA LEU A 83 29.11 27.14 -31.50
C LEU A 83 28.59 28.42 -32.16
N ARG A 84 28.18 29.40 -31.34
CA ARG A 84 28.20 30.83 -31.67
C ARG A 84 28.54 31.61 -30.40
N GLU A 85 29.76 32.12 -30.33
CA GLU A 85 30.13 33.18 -29.40
C GLU A 85 30.60 34.39 -30.22
N VAL A 86 30.13 35.55 -29.78
CA VAL A 86 30.35 36.88 -30.33
C VAL A 86 31.29 37.63 -29.39
N ALA A 87 32.43 38.09 -29.87
CA ALA A 87 33.23 39.19 -29.34
C ALA A 87 34.27 39.62 -30.39
#